data_AF-T0K0M7-F1
#
_entry.id   AF-T0K0M7-F1
#
_cell.length_a   1.000
_cell.length_b   1.000
_cell.length_c   1.000
_cell.angle_alpha   90.00
_cell.angle_beta   90.00
_cell.angle_gamma   90.00
#
_symmetry.space_group_name_H-M   'P 1'
#
loop_
_entity.id
_entity.type
_entity.pdbx_description
1 polymer ?
#
loop_
_entity_poly.entity_id
_entity_poly.type
_entity_poly.pdbx_seq_one_letter_code
_entity_poly.pdbx_strand_id
1 'polypeptide(L)'
;MAGTDYDGIEAVFRIAKKGEQLDTFAIEVLTFHAAVEYELEQVIKKLLPHPDKLFGKGVKFSFPHKARLLCALWQKDPNDADKLNAVLKALEDLRNEVAHRGDIPLKNYKAKLTEAFREIEPATGDDASMLEIAQGISMFIADDAGTLAGFKATLDAFDNLVNERLPKAFGVERKDRT
;
A
#
# COMPACT_ATOMS: atom_id res chain seq x y z
N MET A 1 22.81 -19.48 -11.90
CA MET A 1 23.53 -19.17 -10.64
C MET A 1 22.69 -18.21 -9.83
N ALA A 2 22.57 -18.51 -8.53
CA ALA A 2 22.11 -17.72 -7.39
C ALA A 2 20.84 -16.83 -7.54
N GLY A 3 19.75 -17.28 -6.92
CA GLY A 3 18.70 -16.39 -6.43
C GLY A 3 19.30 -15.45 -5.40
N THR A 4 19.34 -14.16 -5.73
CA THR A 4 19.68 -13.12 -4.77
C THR A 4 18.43 -12.82 -3.95
N ASP A 5 18.41 -13.31 -2.71
CA ASP A 5 17.63 -12.69 -1.63
C ASP A 5 18.14 -11.25 -1.49
N TYR A 6 17.49 -10.34 -2.21
CA TYR A 6 17.78 -8.91 -2.15
C TYR A 6 17.16 -8.36 -0.87
N ASP A 7 17.98 -8.13 0.15
CA ASP A 7 17.57 -7.43 1.36
C ASP A 7 17.53 -5.92 1.09
N GLY A 8 16.33 -5.42 0.81
CA GLY A 8 16.09 -4.00 0.52
C GLY A 8 16.53 -3.07 1.65
N ILE A 9 16.57 -3.56 2.90
CA ILE A 9 17.04 -2.79 4.04
C ILE A 9 18.57 -2.69 4.00
N GLU A 10 19.27 -3.77 3.68
CA GLU A 10 20.73 -3.78 3.53
C GLU A 10 21.21 -2.89 2.36
N ALA A 11 20.41 -2.78 1.29
CA ALA A 11 20.66 -1.85 0.19
C ALA A 11 20.51 -0.38 0.63
N VAL A 12 19.47 -0.05 1.41
CA VAL A 12 19.26 1.28 2.00
C VAL A 12 20.42 1.64 2.93
N PHE A 13 20.89 0.71 3.77
CA PHE A 13 22.08 0.91 4.61
C PHE A 13 23.37 1.10 3.81
N ARG A 14 23.51 0.46 2.64
CA ARG A 14 24.66 0.63 1.74
C ARG A 14 24.72 2.03 1.12
N ILE A 15 23.56 2.62 0.83
CA ILE A 15 23.41 3.99 0.32
C ILE A 15 23.67 5.00 1.44
N ALA A 16 23.13 4.76 2.64
CA ALA A 16 23.37 5.59 3.84
C ALA A 16 24.87 5.67 4.22
N LYS A 17 25.62 4.58 4.02
CA LYS A 17 27.07 4.52 4.31
C LYS A 17 27.94 5.33 3.34
N LYS A 18 27.38 5.82 2.22
CA LYS A 18 28.09 6.56 1.16
C LYS A 18 27.89 8.08 1.15
N GLY A 19 27.09 8.65 2.05
CA GLY A 19 27.16 10.09 2.36
C GLY A 19 26.36 11.04 1.45
N GLU A 20 25.29 10.59 0.82
CA GLU A 20 24.30 11.48 0.18
C GLU A 20 23.02 11.53 1.04
N GLN A 21 22.31 12.66 1.01
CA GLN A 21 20.99 12.79 1.66
C GLN A 21 20.14 11.58 1.29
N LEU A 22 19.55 10.93 2.29
CA LEU A 22 18.66 9.79 2.08
C LEU A 22 17.55 10.23 1.13
N ASP A 23 17.41 9.51 0.00
CA ASP A 23 16.25 9.65 -0.86
C ASP A 23 15.05 9.07 -0.09
N THR A 24 14.35 9.94 0.63
CA THR A 24 13.21 9.58 1.47
C THR A 24 12.09 8.94 0.64
N PHE A 25 11.95 9.35 -0.62
CA PHE A 25 10.94 8.80 -1.51
C PHE A 25 11.25 7.34 -1.88
N ALA A 26 12.51 7.02 -2.20
CA ALA A 26 12.90 5.64 -2.47
C ALA A 26 12.65 4.72 -1.26
N ILE A 27 12.92 5.20 -0.04
CA ILE A 27 12.65 4.47 1.20
C ILE A 27 11.15 4.25 1.39
N GLU A 28 10.34 5.27 1.18
CA GLU A 28 8.88 5.17 1.26
C GLU A 28 8.33 4.13 0.28
N VAL A 29 8.74 4.19 -0.99
CA VAL A 29 8.29 3.24 -2.02
C VAL A 29 8.61 1.80 -1.61
N LEU A 30 9.85 1.53 -1.19
CA LEU A 30 10.25 0.18 -0.77
C LEU A 30 9.50 -0.29 0.47
N THR A 31 9.32 0.58 1.44
CA THR A 31 8.64 0.27 2.71
C THR A 31 7.16 -0.04 2.47
N PHE A 32 6.48 0.82 1.73
CA PHE A 32 5.04 0.66 1.48
C PHE A 32 4.74 -0.44 0.48
N HIS A 33 5.62 -0.71 -0.50
CA HIS A 33 5.53 -1.89 -1.34
C HIS A 33 5.58 -3.18 -0.51
N ALA A 34 6.56 -3.30 0.40
CA ALA A 34 6.68 -4.47 1.28
C ALA A 34 5.45 -4.63 2.21
N ALA A 35 4.89 -3.52 2.70
CA ALA A 35 3.67 -3.53 3.51
C ALA A 35 2.47 -4.04 2.71
N VAL A 36 2.27 -3.55 1.48
CA VAL A 36 1.21 -4.04 0.58
C VAL A 36 1.43 -5.51 0.25
N GLU A 37 2.67 -5.94 -0.02
CA GLU A 37 2.98 -7.35 -0.29
C GLU A 37 2.59 -8.25 0.88
N TYR A 38 2.89 -7.81 2.10
CA TYR A 38 2.52 -8.54 3.31
C TYR A 38 0.99 -8.68 3.41
N GLU A 39 0.24 -7.59 3.22
CA GLU A 39 -1.24 -7.63 3.30
C GLU A 39 -1.84 -8.51 2.20
N LEU A 40 -1.34 -8.45 0.97
CA LEU A 40 -1.74 -9.37 -0.11
C LEU A 40 -1.57 -10.82 0.32
N GLU A 41 -0.42 -11.15 0.92
CA GLU A 41 -0.15 -12.49 1.40
C GLU A 41 -1.10 -12.91 2.53
N GLN A 42 -1.41 -12.01 3.48
CA GLN A 42 -2.38 -12.30 4.54
C GLN A 42 -3.79 -12.57 3.98
N VAL A 43 -4.23 -11.79 3.01
CA VAL A 43 -5.55 -11.99 2.37
C VAL A 43 -5.57 -13.31 1.61
N ILE A 44 -4.57 -13.59 0.76
CA ILE A 44 -4.50 -14.84 0.01
C ILE A 44 -4.48 -16.05 0.97
N LYS A 45 -3.77 -15.95 2.11
CA LYS A 45 -3.75 -17.02 3.12
C LYS A 45 -5.12 -17.33 3.70
N LYS A 46 -5.99 -16.33 3.86
CA LYS A 46 -7.37 -16.50 4.34
C LYS A 46 -8.29 -17.10 3.29
N LEU A 47 -8.04 -16.82 2.01
CA LEU A 47 -8.87 -17.30 0.90
C LEU A 47 -8.58 -18.76 0.51
N LEU A 48 -7.40 -19.26 0.84
CA LEU A 48 -6.97 -20.61 0.46
C LEU A 48 -7.28 -21.64 1.55
N PRO A 49 -7.68 -22.88 1.20
CA PRO A 49 -7.90 -23.95 2.18
C PRO A 49 -6.60 -24.47 2.81
N HIS A 50 -5.48 -24.40 2.08
CA HIS A 50 -4.17 -24.92 2.52
C HIS A 50 -3.03 -23.95 2.19
N PRO A 51 -2.99 -22.76 2.82
CA PRO A 51 -2.06 -21.70 2.49
C PRO A 51 -0.58 -22.08 2.68
N ASP A 52 -0.27 -22.94 3.65
CA ASP A 52 1.10 -23.40 3.92
C ASP A 52 1.73 -24.18 2.76
N LYS A 53 0.92 -24.69 1.82
CA LYS A 53 1.43 -25.35 0.61
C LYS A 53 1.99 -24.36 -0.41
N LEU A 54 1.54 -23.10 -0.37
CA LEU A 54 1.96 -22.03 -1.27
C LEU A 54 2.97 -21.08 -0.62
N PHE A 55 2.86 -20.84 0.69
CA PHE A 55 3.75 -19.92 1.43
C PHE A 55 4.71 -20.62 2.39
N GLY A 56 4.75 -21.96 2.39
CA GLY A 56 5.66 -22.75 3.23
C GLY A 56 7.08 -22.83 2.69
N LYS A 57 7.79 -23.91 3.06
CA LYS A 57 9.16 -24.18 2.59
C LYS A 57 9.15 -24.63 1.13
N GLY A 58 9.25 -23.68 0.21
CA GLY A 58 9.19 -23.91 -1.24
C GLY A 58 9.59 -22.68 -2.06
N VAL A 59 9.28 -22.70 -3.35
CA VAL A 59 9.50 -21.56 -4.25
C VAL A 59 8.65 -20.38 -3.76
N LYS A 60 9.31 -19.26 -3.45
CA LYS A 60 8.60 -18.04 -3.06
C LYS A 60 7.94 -17.41 -4.28
N PHE A 61 6.65 -17.11 -4.17
CA PHE A 61 5.96 -16.30 -5.16
C PHE A 61 6.51 -14.87 -5.14
N SER A 62 6.81 -14.31 -6.31
CA SER A 62 7.08 -12.88 -6.43
C SER A 62 5.79 -12.07 -6.33
N PHE A 63 5.93 -10.77 -6.06
CA PHE A 63 4.82 -9.84 -5.95
C PHE A 63 3.81 -9.92 -7.12
N PRO A 64 4.23 -9.90 -8.42
CA PRO A 64 3.29 -10.07 -9.54
C PRO A 64 2.49 -11.37 -9.50
N HIS A 65 3.09 -12.46 -9.04
CA HIS A 65 2.37 -13.73 -8.92
C HIS A 65 1.34 -13.69 -7.79
N LYS A 66 1.67 -13.05 -6.66
CA LYS A 66 0.72 -12.84 -5.55
C LYS A 66 -0.45 -11.97 -5.99
N ALA A 67 -0.18 -10.86 -6.69
CA ALA A 67 -1.21 -9.97 -7.23
C ALA A 67 -2.17 -10.72 -8.17
N ARG A 68 -1.64 -11.48 -9.13
CA ARG A 68 -2.46 -12.29 -10.05
C ARG A 68 -3.25 -13.38 -9.34
N LEU A 69 -2.64 -14.03 -8.35
CA LEU A 69 -3.32 -15.06 -7.56
C LEU A 69 -4.50 -14.48 -6.79
N LEU A 70 -4.33 -13.31 -6.15
CA LEU A 70 -5.43 -12.63 -5.47
C LEU A 70 -6.56 -12.28 -6.45
N CYS A 71 -6.23 -11.74 -7.63
CA CYS A 71 -7.24 -11.40 -8.64
C CYS A 71 -7.99 -12.65 -9.16
N ALA A 72 -7.30 -13.79 -9.28
CA ALA A 72 -7.93 -15.06 -9.66
C ALA A 72 -8.82 -15.64 -8.56
N LEU A 73 -8.54 -15.33 -7.30
CA LEU A 73 -9.33 -15.73 -6.13
C LEU A 73 -10.43 -14.71 -5.79
N TRP A 74 -10.54 -13.62 -6.55
CA TRP A 74 -11.46 -12.52 -6.26
C TRP A 74 -12.91 -12.98 -6.39
N GLN A 75 -13.67 -12.83 -5.30
CA GLN A 75 -15.07 -13.28 -5.25
C GLN A 75 -16.08 -12.16 -5.52
N LYS A 76 -15.63 -10.90 -5.56
CA LYS A 76 -16.46 -9.70 -5.81
C LYS A 76 -16.55 -9.43 -7.33
N ASP A 77 -16.86 -8.20 -7.73
CA ASP A 77 -16.92 -7.81 -9.15
C ASP A 77 -15.58 -8.11 -9.85
N PRO A 78 -15.56 -8.87 -10.96
CA PRO A 78 -14.37 -9.09 -11.77
C PRO A 78 -13.68 -7.80 -12.24
N ASN A 79 -14.44 -6.73 -12.49
CA ASN A 79 -13.86 -5.43 -12.88
C ASN A 79 -13.01 -4.84 -11.76
N ASP A 80 -13.37 -5.08 -10.50
CA ASP A 80 -12.59 -4.63 -9.34
C ASP A 80 -11.27 -5.41 -9.21
N ALA A 81 -11.27 -6.69 -9.59
CA ALA A 81 -10.05 -7.49 -9.67
C ALA A 81 -9.08 -6.92 -10.72
N ASP A 82 -9.59 -6.50 -11.89
CA ASP A 82 -8.77 -5.91 -12.95
C ASP A 82 -8.17 -4.57 -12.53
N LYS A 83 -8.96 -3.71 -11.86
CA LYS A 83 -8.48 -2.43 -11.30
C LYS A 83 -7.41 -2.65 -10.23
N LEU A 84 -7.63 -3.59 -9.32
CA LEU A 84 -6.65 -3.97 -8.31
C LEU A 84 -5.34 -4.44 -8.97
N ASN A 85 -5.43 -5.33 -9.97
CA ASN A 85 -4.27 -5.81 -10.69
C ASN A 85 -3.49 -4.67 -11.37
N ALA A 86 -4.19 -3.69 -11.95
CA ALA A 86 -3.58 -2.53 -12.57
C ALA A 86 -2.78 -1.68 -11.56
N VAL A 87 -3.37 -1.42 -10.38
CA VAL A 87 -2.72 -0.71 -9.28
C VAL A 87 -1.49 -1.44 -8.75
N LEU A 88 -1.62 -2.74 -8.46
CA LEU A 88 -0.52 -3.54 -7.94
C LEU A 88 0.62 -3.62 -8.95
N LYS A 89 0.31 -3.74 -10.24
CA LYS A 89 1.32 -3.68 -11.30
C LYS A 89 2.04 -2.33 -11.33
N ALA A 90 1.32 -1.22 -11.27
CA ALA A 90 1.93 0.11 -11.27
C ALA A 90 2.84 0.34 -10.03
N LEU A 91 2.46 -0.24 -8.88
CA LEU A 91 3.27 -0.19 -7.65
C LEU A 91 4.57 -1.00 -7.80
N GLU A 92 4.49 -2.19 -8.39
CA GLU A 92 5.65 -3.02 -8.70
C GLU A 92 6.59 -2.35 -9.72
N ASP A 93 6.03 -1.74 -10.77
CA ASP A 93 6.80 -1.02 -11.79
C ASP A 93 7.57 0.16 -11.15
N LEU A 94 6.92 0.94 -10.28
CA LEU A 94 7.57 2.02 -9.52
C LEU A 94 8.68 1.48 -8.61
N ARG A 95 8.42 0.39 -7.87
CA ARG A 95 9.43 -0.24 -7.00
C ARG A 95 10.63 -0.75 -7.80
N ASN A 96 10.40 -1.35 -8.96
CA ASN A 96 11.46 -1.86 -9.81
C ASN A 96 12.30 -0.73 -10.41
N GLU A 97 11.68 0.39 -10.77
CA GLU A 97 12.40 1.58 -11.21
C GLU A 97 13.29 2.15 -10.10
N VAL A 98 12.78 2.25 -8.87
CA VAL A 98 13.57 2.67 -7.70
C VAL A 98 14.76 1.74 -7.47
N ALA A 99 14.58 0.42 -7.63
CA ALA A 99 15.62 -0.57 -7.42
C ALA A 99 16.69 -0.60 -8.51
N HIS A 100 16.33 -0.30 -9.76
CA HIS A 100 17.20 -0.47 -10.92
C HIS A 100 17.72 0.85 -11.53
N ARG A 101 17.24 2.02 -11.08
CA ARG A 101 17.61 3.35 -11.61
C ARG A 101 17.62 3.38 -13.14
N GLY A 102 16.47 3.09 -13.75
CA GLY A 102 16.32 3.12 -15.19
C GLY A 102 16.25 4.55 -15.75
N ASP A 103 16.00 4.62 -17.06
CA ASP A 103 16.06 5.86 -17.84
C ASP A 103 14.81 6.74 -17.71
N ILE A 104 13.70 6.20 -17.17
CA ILE A 104 12.43 6.91 -17.08
C ILE A 104 12.33 7.61 -15.72
N PRO A 105 11.97 8.91 -15.68
CA PRO A 105 11.82 9.62 -14.41
C PRO A 105 10.82 8.95 -13.45
N LEU A 106 11.20 8.76 -12.19
CA LEU A 106 10.36 8.19 -11.13
C LEU A 106 8.99 8.89 -11.01
N LYS A 107 8.92 10.20 -11.29
CA LYS A 107 7.69 10.97 -11.33
C LYS A 107 6.65 10.40 -12.30
N ASN A 108 7.07 9.85 -13.43
CA ASN A 108 6.16 9.26 -14.41
C ASN A 108 5.55 7.95 -13.91
N TYR A 109 6.34 7.11 -13.23
CA TYR A 109 5.82 5.90 -12.60
C TYR A 109 4.91 6.23 -11.42
N LYS A 110 5.26 7.24 -10.62
CA LYS A 110 4.41 7.70 -9.53
C LYS A 110 3.07 8.23 -10.05
N ALA A 111 3.07 8.99 -11.16
CA ALA A 111 1.85 9.47 -11.79
C ALA A 111 0.97 8.32 -12.30
N LYS A 112 1.55 7.31 -12.98
CA LYS A 112 0.82 6.10 -13.42
C LYS A 112 0.22 5.33 -12.24
N LEU A 113 0.97 5.22 -11.14
CA LEU A 113 0.48 4.60 -9.92
C LEU A 113 -0.69 5.39 -9.33
N THR A 114 -0.59 6.72 -9.26
CA THR A 114 -1.69 7.57 -8.78
C THR A 114 -2.92 7.47 -9.69
N GLU A 115 -2.74 7.44 -11.01
CA GLU A 115 -3.83 7.26 -11.98
C GLU A 115 -4.54 5.91 -11.78
N ALA A 116 -3.79 4.81 -11.72
CA ALA A 116 -4.36 3.50 -11.44
C ALA A 116 -5.07 3.48 -10.08
N PHE A 117 -4.51 4.13 -9.06
CA PHE A 117 -5.07 4.16 -7.72
C PHE A 117 -6.44 4.87 -7.67
N ARG A 118 -6.67 5.87 -8.52
CA ARG A 118 -7.99 6.53 -8.61
C ARG A 118 -9.11 5.61 -9.11
N GLU A 119 -8.78 4.55 -9.84
CA GLU A 119 -9.79 3.58 -10.28
C GLU A 119 -10.41 2.81 -9.11
N ILE A 120 -9.66 2.63 -8.02
CA ILE A 120 -10.11 1.97 -6.79
C ILE A 120 -10.49 2.96 -5.68
N GLU A 121 -9.94 4.19 -5.71
CA GLU A 121 -10.27 5.27 -4.79
C GLU A 121 -10.46 6.60 -5.55
N PRO A 122 -11.65 6.84 -6.14
CA PRO A 122 -11.91 7.99 -6.99
C PRO A 122 -11.82 9.35 -6.28
N ALA A 123 -11.97 9.36 -4.95
CA ALA A 123 -11.86 10.57 -4.14
C ALA A 123 -10.40 11.02 -3.93
N THR A 124 -9.42 10.24 -4.38
CA THR A 124 -8.01 10.58 -4.21
C THR A 124 -7.58 11.76 -5.08
N GLY A 125 -6.83 12.69 -4.49
CA GLY A 125 -6.26 13.84 -5.17
C GLY A 125 -5.15 13.51 -6.19
N ASP A 126 -4.65 14.54 -6.87
CA ASP A 126 -3.67 14.37 -7.96
C ASP A 126 -2.26 13.96 -7.52
N ASP A 127 -1.96 14.09 -6.22
CA ASP A 127 -0.64 13.82 -5.65
C ASP A 127 -0.75 12.95 -4.39
N ALA A 128 -1.38 11.78 -4.54
CA ALA A 128 -1.54 10.83 -3.44
C ALA A 128 -0.18 10.41 -2.86
N SER A 129 -0.01 10.49 -1.55
CA SER A 129 1.23 10.01 -0.90
C SER A 129 1.37 8.49 -1.03
N MET A 130 2.59 7.95 -0.92
CA MET A 130 2.78 6.49 -0.94
C MET A 130 2.07 5.78 0.23
N LEU A 131 1.99 6.45 1.39
CA LEU A 131 1.22 5.99 2.55
C LEU A 131 -0.27 5.85 2.21
N GLU A 132 -0.85 6.89 1.61
CA GLU A 132 -2.26 6.91 1.23
C GLU A 132 -2.59 5.81 0.22
N ILE A 133 -1.73 5.61 -0.77
CA ILE A 133 -1.88 4.54 -1.75
C ILE A 133 -1.83 3.17 -1.08
N ALA A 134 -0.84 2.92 -0.21
CA ALA A 134 -0.71 1.65 0.48
C ALA A 134 -1.93 1.36 1.37
N GLN A 135 -2.39 2.35 2.13
CA GLN A 135 -3.58 2.23 2.96
C GLN A 135 -4.84 1.95 2.13
N GLY A 136 -5.01 2.66 1.01
CA GLY A 136 -6.17 2.46 0.14
C GLY A 136 -6.16 1.10 -0.53
N ILE A 137 -5.01 0.61 -1.00
CA ILE A 137 -4.88 -0.76 -1.52
C ILE A 137 -5.24 -1.78 -0.43
N SER A 138 -4.66 -1.65 0.77
CA SER A 138 -4.92 -2.55 1.88
C SER A 138 -6.39 -2.56 2.31
N MET A 139 -7.06 -1.42 2.23
CA MET A 139 -8.49 -1.33 2.48
C MET A 139 -9.32 -1.95 1.36
N PHE A 140 -8.95 -1.73 0.10
CA PHE A 140 -9.66 -2.28 -1.05
C PHE A 140 -9.63 -3.82 -1.08
N ILE A 141 -8.52 -4.43 -0.65
CA ILE A 141 -8.39 -5.88 -0.53
C ILE A 141 -9.06 -6.47 0.72
N ALA A 142 -9.41 -5.64 1.71
CA ALA A 142 -10.10 -6.09 2.90
C ALA A 142 -11.61 -6.23 2.62
N ASP A 143 -12.21 -7.33 3.06
CA ASP A 143 -13.59 -7.67 2.72
C ASP A 143 -14.62 -6.61 3.18
N ASP A 144 -14.39 -6.00 4.36
CA ASP A 144 -15.37 -5.16 5.08
C ASP A 144 -14.90 -3.72 5.38
N ALA A 145 -13.74 -3.28 4.89
CA ALA A 145 -13.13 -2.03 5.37
C ALA A 145 -13.75 -0.75 4.78
N GLY A 146 -14.56 -0.86 3.72
CA GLY A 146 -15.04 0.30 2.95
C GLY A 146 -13.91 1.00 2.19
N THR A 147 -14.11 2.25 1.78
CA THR A 147 -13.09 3.07 1.10
C THR A 147 -12.23 3.81 2.11
N LEU A 148 -10.99 4.18 1.74
CA LEU A 148 -10.10 4.96 2.61
C LEU A 148 -10.74 6.29 2.99
N ALA A 149 -11.47 6.90 2.05
CA ALA A 149 -12.28 8.08 2.32
C ALA A 149 -13.34 7.83 3.41
N GLY A 150 -14.04 6.69 3.37
CA GLY A 150 -15.02 6.31 4.39
C GLY A 150 -14.41 6.08 5.77
N PHE A 151 -13.23 5.47 5.83
CA PHE A 151 -12.51 5.29 7.10
C PHE A 151 -11.99 6.62 7.66
N LYS A 152 -11.39 7.48 6.83
CA LYS A 152 -10.99 8.85 7.23
C LYS A 152 -12.18 9.65 7.77
N ALA A 153 -13.32 9.63 7.06
CA ALA A 153 -14.54 10.30 7.52
C ALA A 153 -15.05 9.75 8.86
N THR A 154 -14.89 8.44 9.12
CA THR A 154 -15.26 7.82 10.40
C THR A 154 -14.32 8.26 11.52
N LEU A 155 -13.01 8.34 11.26
CA LEU A 155 -12.04 8.88 12.22
C LEU A 155 -12.31 10.35 12.51
N ASP A 156 -12.57 11.17 11.50
CA ASP A 156 -12.91 12.58 11.68
C ASP A 156 -14.21 12.76 12.46
N ALA A 157 -15.21 11.91 12.21
CA ALA A 157 -16.45 11.91 12.99
C ALA A 157 -16.20 11.52 14.45
N PHE A 158 -15.29 10.57 14.71
CA PHE A 158 -14.91 10.16 16.05
C PHE A 158 -14.11 11.26 16.76
N ASP A 159 -13.20 11.93 16.07
CA ASP A 159 -12.42 13.05 16.60
C ASP A 159 -13.34 14.21 16.97
N ASN A 160 -14.27 14.58 16.09
CA ASN A 160 -15.30 15.57 16.37
C ASN A 160 -16.20 15.17 17.56
N LEU A 161 -16.54 13.90 17.69
CA LEU A 161 -17.32 13.40 18.83
C LEU A 161 -16.56 13.55 20.15
N VAL A 162 -15.30 13.13 20.18
CA VAL A 162 -14.45 13.09 21.39
C VAL A 162 -13.92 14.47 21.78
N ASN A 163 -13.56 15.29 20.81
CA ASN A 163 -12.90 16.57 21.05
C ASN A 163 -13.85 17.77 21.03
N GLU A 164 -14.99 17.68 20.35
CA GLU A 164 -15.95 18.79 20.31
C GLU A 164 -17.26 18.49 21.04
N ARG A 165 -17.94 17.39 20.68
CA ARG A 165 -19.32 17.15 21.15
C ARG A 165 -19.38 16.65 22.59
N LEU A 166 -18.56 15.67 22.96
CA LEU A 166 -18.50 15.15 24.33
C LEU A 166 -18.05 16.23 25.33
N PRO A 167 -16.98 17.00 25.10
CA PRO A 167 -16.55 18.05 26.02
C PRO A 167 -17.62 19.14 26.20
N LYS A 168 -18.30 19.55 25.11
CA LYS A 168 -19.44 20.47 25.17
C LYS A 168 -20.63 19.89 25.97
N ALA A 169 -20.95 18.61 25.78
CA ALA A 169 -22.05 17.94 26.48
C ALA A 169 -21.77 17.75 27.98
N PHE A 170 -20.50 17.60 28.37
CA PHE A 170 -20.07 17.46 29.77
C PHE A 170 -19.62 18.78 30.41
N GLY A 171 -19.76 19.93 29.72
CA GLY A 171 -19.41 21.25 30.24
C GLY A 171 -17.91 21.46 30.47
N VAL A 172 -17.06 20.66 29.84
CA VAL A 172 -15.59 20.76 29.93
C VAL A 172 -15.09 21.47 28.69
N GLU A 173 -14.85 22.79 28.77
CA GLU A 173 -14.12 23.50 27.73
C GLU A 173 -12.64 23.11 27.81
N ARG A 174 -12.15 22.36 26.82
CA ARG A 174 -10.71 22.17 26.66
C ARG A 174 -10.11 23.44 26.05
N LYS A 175 -9.21 24.07 26.80
CA LYS A 175 -8.32 25.12 26.27
C LYS A 175 -7.47 24.55 25.14
N ASP A 176 -7.48 25.23 24.00
CA ASP A 176 -6.72 24.91 22.80
C ASP A 176 -5.26 24.59 23.11
N ARG A 177 -4.74 23.52 22.49
CA ARG A 177 -3.30 23.26 22.41
C ARG A 177 -2.73 24.16 21.31
N THR A 178 -2.02 25.21 21.71
CA THR A 178 -1.00 25.91 20.91
C THR A 178 0.08 24.97 20.44
#